data_AF-A0A0J1FUQ8-F1
#
_entry.id   AF-A0A0J1FUQ8-F1
#
_cell.length_a   1.000
_cell.length_b   1.000
_cell.length_c   1.000
_cell.angle_alpha   90.00
_cell.angle_beta   90.00
_cell.angle_gamma   90.00
#
_symmetry.space_group_name_H-M   'P 1'
#
loop_
_entity.id
_entity.type
_entity.pdbx_description
1 polymer ?
#
loop_
_entity_poly.entity_id
_entity_poly.type
_entity_poly.pdbx_seq_one_letter_code
_entity_poly.pdbx_strand_id
1 'polypeptide(L)'
;MRIDTYYQCPVCQKAWETESKAIICRNQHPAIKKQWYTCGVCGAGWNPDAHWGEKGAAKQARTCEQKHQKKGEVEEVSRQTFFLSGGLQGKYYP
;
A
#
# COMPACT_ATOMS: atom_id res chain seq x y z
N MET A 1 20.55 -41.74 -7.53
CA MET A 1 20.34 -40.35 -7.08
C MET A 1 18.86 -40.07 -7.16
N ARG A 2 18.20 -39.75 -6.04
CA ARG A 2 16.81 -39.31 -6.04
C ARG A 2 16.80 -37.80 -5.92
N ILE A 3 15.98 -37.17 -6.75
CA ILE A 3 15.71 -35.74 -6.69
C ILE A 3 14.27 -35.66 -6.22
N ASP A 4 14.08 -35.21 -4.99
CA ASP A 4 12.76 -34.96 -4.42
C ASP A 4 12.43 -33.48 -4.63
N THR A 5 11.40 -33.22 -5.42
CA THR A 5 10.93 -31.86 -5.73
C THR A 5 9.82 -31.49 -4.74
N TYR A 6 10.01 -30.38 -4.02
CA TYR A 6 9.03 -29.85 -3.07
C TYR A 6 8.52 -28.49 -3.51
N TYR A 7 7.27 -28.20 -3.15
CA TYR A 7 6.58 -26.95 -3.46
C TYR A 7 6.43 -26.12 -2.19
N GLN A 8 7.13 -24.98 -2.12
CA GLN A 8 7.11 -24.10 -0.96
C GLN A 8 6.14 -22.92 -1.17
N CYS A 9 5.27 -22.66 -0.18
CA CYS A 9 4.42 -21.48 -0.20
C CYS A 9 5.22 -20.24 0.22
N PRO A 10 5.22 -19.14 -0.55
CA PRO A 10 5.96 -17.93 -0.21
C PRO A 10 5.37 -17.15 0.97
N VAL A 11 4.12 -17.41 1.36
CA VAL A 11 3.42 -16.66 2.41
C VAL A 11 3.67 -17.26 3.80
N CYS A 12 3.56 -18.59 3.92
CA CYS A 12 3.77 -19.30 5.19
C CYS A 12 5.08 -20.07 5.27
N GLN A 13 5.88 -20.06 4.20
CA GLN A 13 7.18 -20.75 4.07
C GLN A 13 7.12 -22.27 4.31
N LYS A 14 5.93 -22.87 4.19
CA LYS A 14 5.72 -24.31 4.39
C LYS A 14 5.92 -25.07 3.07
N ALA A 15 6.64 -26.18 3.12
CA ALA A 15 6.91 -27.04 1.97
C ALA A 15 5.91 -28.20 1.88
N TRP A 16 5.53 -28.55 0.66
CA TRP A 16 4.57 -29.60 0.34
C TRP A 16 5.15 -30.54 -0.71
N GLU A 17 4.81 -31.82 -0.64
CA GLU A 17 5.26 -32.87 -1.58
C GLU A 17 4.55 -32.81 -2.95
N THR A 18 3.44 -32.08 -3.06
CA THR A 18 2.61 -32.02 -4.27
C THR A 18 2.15 -30.59 -4.52
N GLU A 19 2.14 -30.20 -5.81
CA GLU A 19 1.73 -28.87 -6.25
C GLU A 19 0.31 -28.51 -5.79
N SER A 20 -0.64 -29.44 -5.89
CA SER A 20 -2.05 -29.20 -5.54
C SER A 20 -2.22 -28.80 -4.08
N LYS A 21 -1.46 -29.41 -3.16
CA LYS A 21 -1.52 -29.07 -1.73
C LYS A 21 -0.92 -27.68 -1.47
N ALA A 22 0.16 -27.34 -2.17
CA ALA A 22 0.76 -26.01 -2.10
C ALA A 22 -0.19 -24.93 -2.65
N ILE A 23 -0.92 -25.20 -3.73
CA ILE A 23 -1.91 -24.28 -4.31
C ILE A 23 -3.09 -24.08 -3.35
N ILE A 24 -3.62 -25.14 -2.72
CA ILE A 24 -4.70 -25.01 -1.72
C ILE A 24 -4.24 -24.12 -0.56
N CYS A 25 -3.06 -24.37 0.00
CA CYS A 25 -2.48 -23.52 1.05
C CYS A 25 -2.35 -22.07 0.59
N ARG A 26 -1.83 -21.85 -0.63
CA ARG A 26 -1.70 -20.51 -1.23
C ARG A 26 -3.04 -19.79 -1.30
N ASN A 27 -4.08 -20.48 -1.74
CA ASN A 27 -5.43 -19.94 -1.91
C ASN A 27 -6.18 -19.74 -0.58
N GLN A 28 -5.76 -20.40 0.48
CA GLN A 28 -6.28 -20.18 1.83
C GLN A 28 -5.72 -18.93 2.51
N HIS A 29 -4.67 -18.31 1.96
CA HIS A 29 -4.19 -17.05 2.51
C HIS A 29 -5.20 -15.94 2.19
N PRO A 30 -5.85 -15.36 3.21
CA PRO A 30 -6.78 -14.27 2.98
C PRO A 30 -6.01 -13.09 2.39
N ALA A 31 -6.58 -12.49 1.33
CA ALA A 31 -6.10 -11.22 0.84
C ALA A 31 -6.38 -10.15 1.91
N ILE A 32 -5.36 -9.77 2.67
CA ILE A 32 -5.47 -8.72 3.68
C ILE A 32 -5.51 -7.38 2.94
N LYS A 33 -6.70 -6.85 2.72
CA LYS A 33 -6.89 -5.50 2.18
C LYS A 33 -6.50 -4.49 3.25
N LYS A 34 -5.30 -3.92 3.14
CA LYS A 34 -4.87 -2.79 3.97
C LYS A 34 -5.26 -1.49 3.30
N GLN A 35 -6.06 -0.67 3.96
CA GLN A 35 -6.44 0.65 3.47
C GLN A 35 -5.55 1.70 4.11
N TRP A 36 -5.02 2.61 3.30
CA TRP A 36 -4.19 3.72 3.78
C TRP A 36 -4.94 5.01 3.50
N TYR A 37 -4.87 5.95 4.43
CA TYR A 37 -5.40 7.30 4.20
C TYR A 37 -4.25 8.13 3.63
N THR A 38 -4.40 8.69 2.44
CA THR A 38 -3.32 9.42 1.75
C THR A 38 -3.64 10.89 1.57
N CYS A 39 -2.62 11.74 1.61
CA CYS A 39 -2.70 13.15 1.24
C CYS A 39 -2.81 13.27 -0.28
N GLY A 40 -3.84 13.95 -0.78
CA GLY A 40 -4.04 14.15 -2.23
C GLY A 40 -3.03 15.10 -2.89
N VAL A 41 -2.22 15.80 -2.09
CA VAL A 41 -1.21 16.74 -2.58
C VAL A 41 0.15 16.08 -2.70
N CYS A 42 0.71 15.60 -1.59
CA CYS A 42 2.07 15.06 -1.55
C CYS A 42 2.16 13.52 -1.59
N GLY A 43 1.04 12.80 -1.55
CA GLY A 43 1.00 11.34 -1.60
C GLY A 43 1.35 10.63 -0.28
N ALA A 44 1.67 11.36 0.78
CA ALA A 44 1.96 10.78 2.10
C ALA A 44 0.78 9.93 2.60
N GLY A 45 1.06 8.74 3.14
CA GLY A 45 0.06 7.77 3.58
C GLY A 45 0.15 7.41 5.06
N TRP A 46 -1.00 7.27 5.72
CA TRP A 46 -1.14 6.87 7.11
C TRP A 46 -1.92 5.56 7.22
N ASN A 47 -1.31 4.58 7.91
CA ASN A 47 -1.91 3.27 8.13
C ASN A 47 -2.86 3.30 9.35
N PRO A 48 -4.16 3.02 9.19
CA PRO A 48 -5.13 2.95 10.28
C PRO A 48 -4.92 1.72 11.18
N ASP A 49 -4.40 0.62 10.65
CA ASP A 49 -4.13 -0.63 11.40
C ASP A 49 -2.86 -0.53 12.28
N ALA A 50 -2.13 0.58 12.18
CA ALA A 50 -0.96 0.87 13.00
C ALA A 50 -1.37 1.66 14.26
N HIS A 51 -0.73 2.80 14.51
CA HIS A 51 -0.95 3.59 15.73
C HIS A 51 -2.23 4.46 15.66
N TRP A 52 -2.61 4.93 14.47
CA TRP A 52 -3.53 6.06 14.37
C TRP A 52 -5.01 5.69 14.42
N GLY A 53 -5.40 4.44 14.15
CA GLY A 53 -6.80 4.06 13.90
C GLY A 53 -7.38 4.78 12.67
N GLU A 54 -8.59 4.39 12.23
CA GLU A 54 -9.24 4.99 11.05
C GLU A 54 -9.39 6.51 11.17
N LYS A 55 -9.95 6.98 12.29
CA LYS A 55 -10.20 8.42 12.51
C LYS A 55 -8.90 9.21 12.62
N GLY A 56 -7.87 8.66 13.26
CA GLY A 56 -6.59 9.33 13.42
C GLY A 56 -5.81 9.39 12.10
N ALA A 57 -5.78 8.31 11.33
CA ALA A 57 -5.14 8.29 10.02
C ALA A 57 -5.81 9.28 9.06
N ALA A 58 -7.15 9.30 9.04
CA ALA A 58 -7.92 10.29 8.26
C ALA A 58 -7.68 11.73 8.73
N LYS A 59 -7.51 11.96 10.04
CA LYS A 59 -7.18 13.29 10.58
C LYS A 59 -5.78 13.74 10.15
N GLN A 60 -4.80 12.84 10.16
CA GLN A 60 -3.43 13.14 9.70
C GLN A 60 -3.41 13.52 8.22
N ALA A 61 -4.07 12.74 7.35
CA ALA A 61 -4.17 13.06 5.92
C ALA A 61 -4.75 14.45 5.68
N ARG A 62 -5.91 14.76 6.30
CA ARG A 62 -6.54 16.08 6.19
C ARG A 62 -5.67 17.22 6.73
N THR A 63 -4.95 16.97 7.82
CA THR A 63 -4.07 17.98 8.43
C THR A 63 -2.88 18.25 7.51
N CYS A 64 -2.35 17.23 6.84
CA CYS A 64 -1.30 17.39 5.84
C CYS A 64 -1.78 18.22 4.64
N GLU A 65 -2.96 17.92 4.10
CA GLU A 65 -3.56 18.69 3.01
C GLU A 65 -3.76 20.16 3.38
N GLN A 66 -4.29 20.44 4.58
CA GLN A 66 -4.45 21.80 5.07
C GLN A 66 -3.12 22.54 5.22
N LYS A 67 -2.03 21.85 5.58
CA LYS A 67 -0.70 22.47 5.64
C LYS A 67 -0.22 22.91 4.26
N HIS A 68 -0.43 22.10 3.23
CA HIS A 68 -0.09 22.49 1.86
C HIS A 68 -0.94 23.66 1.37
N GLN A 69 -2.25 23.66 1.66
CA GLN A 69 -3.14 24.78 1.33
C GLN A 69 -2.66 26.09 1.99
N LYS A 70 -2.32 26.05 3.29
CA LYS A 70 -1.82 27.21 4.03
C LYS A 70 -0.48 27.74 3.49
N LYS A 71 0.36 26.87 2.95
CA LYS A 71 1.64 27.25 2.34
C LYS A 71 1.51 27.68 0.89
N GLY A 72 0.36 27.47 0.24
CA GLY A 72 0.17 27.77 -1.17
C GLY A 72 0.93 26.85 -2.13
N GLU A 73 1.56 25.79 -1.64
CA GLU A 73 2.42 24.88 -2.42
C GLU A 73 1.64 23.73 -3.07
N VAL A 74 0.30 23.80 -3.10
CA VAL A 74 -0.57 22.70 -3.53
C VAL A 74 -0.30 22.30 -4.98
N GLU A 75 -0.22 23.26 -5.89
CA GLU A 75 -0.06 22.99 -7.32
C GLU A 75 1.32 22.39 -7.63
N GLU A 76 2.38 23.01 -7.12
CA GLU A 76 3.77 22.57 -7.32
C GLU A 76 3.99 21.16 -6.77
N VAL A 77 3.62 20.93 -5.52
CA VAL A 77 3.80 19.63 -4.86
C VAL A 77 2.94 18.57 -5.52
N SER A 78 1.69 18.89 -5.90
CA SER A 78 0.81 17.91 -6.53
C SER A 78 1.27 17.52 -7.94
N ARG A 79 1.80 18.46 -8.73
CA ARG A 79 2.46 18.16 -10.01
C ARG A 79 3.69 17.27 -9.79
N GLN A 80 4.55 17.63 -8.84
CA GLN A 80 5.76 16.84 -8.55
C GLN A 80 5.40 15.41 -8.13
N THR A 81 4.42 15.25 -7.23
CA THR A 81 3.92 13.92 -6.82
C THR A 81 3.32 13.15 -8.00
N PHE A 82 2.61 13.81 -8.91
CA PHE A 82 2.10 13.19 -10.14
C PHE A 82 3.20 12.63 -11.02
N PHE A 83 4.25 13.41 -11.30
CA PHE A 83 5.38 12.93 -12.08
C PHE A 83 6.15 11.80 -11.39
N LEU A 84 6.46 11.94 -10.09
CA LEU A 84 7.23 10.95 -9.34
C LEU A 84 6.49 9.62 -9.15
N SER A 85 5.17 9.67 -9.06
CA SER A 85 4.34 8.46 -8.91
C SER A 85 3.94 7.83 -10.24
N GLY A 86 4.38 8.36 -11.39
CA GLY A 86 3.95 7.90 -12.71
C GLY A 86 2.45 8.06 -12.94
N GLY A 87 1.83 9.09 -12.36
CA GLY A 87 0.40 9.39 -12.47
C GLY A 87 -0.51 8.65 -11.50
N LEU A 88 0.03 7.90 -10.54
CA LEU A 88 -0.76 7.16 -9.55
C LEU A 88 -1.25 8.02 -8.37
N GLN A 89 -0.54 9.12 -8.06
CA GLN A 89 -0.82 10.00 -6.93
C GLN A 89 -0.63 11.47 -7.33
N GLY A 90 -1.22 12.40 -6.60
CA GLY A 90 -1.21 13.81 -6.99
C GLY A 90 -2.14 14.11 -8.17
N LYS A 91 -2.18 15.37 -8.61
CA LYS A 91 -3.03 15.83 -9.69
C LYS A 91 -2.20 16.57 -10.72
N TYR A 92 -2.50 16.29 -11.98
CA TYR A 92 -1.99 17.09 -13.07
C TYR A 92 -2.76 18.41 -13.13
N TYR A 93 -2.06 19.51 -12.85
CA TYR A 93 -2.54 20.86 -13.10
C TYR A 93 -1.89 21.35 -14.40
N PRO A 94 -2.65 21.74 -15.43
CA PRO A 94 -2.11 22.21 -16.71
C PRO A 94 -1.37 23.55 -16.59
#